data_AF-A0A4V2ZS37-F1
#
_entry.id   AF-A0A4V2ZS37-F1
#
_cell.length_a   1.000
_cell.length_b   1.000
_cell.length_c   1.000
_cell.angle_alpha   90.00
_cell.angle_beta   90.00
_cell.angle_gamma   90.00
#
_symmetry.space_group_name_H-M   'P 1'
#
loop_
_entity.id
_entity.type
_entity.pdbx_description
1 polymer ?
#
loop_
_entity_poly.entity_id
_entity_poly.type
_entity_poly.pdbx_seq_one_letter_code
_entity_poly.pdbx_strand_id
1 'polypeptide(L)'
;MMKVAIIRADGDLQYEDVARIELAYLRNQVAGHIEALRIPGTGITFYLNEDGKLLGLPVNARATAIARRNRALSFTDAVVGNVVVVGPADKHGDDTGLSREQIVWLEKELSVDEIMELLSPDPWGQAAARPAGPPESRGDDEEADG
;
A
#
# COMPACT_ATOMS: atom_id res chain seq x y z
N MET A 1 -14.91 22.97 -0.40
CA MET A 1 -14.62 21.56 -0.11
C MET A 1 -13.16 21.31 -0.44
N MET A 2 -12.50 20.50 0.39
CA MET A 2 -11.13 20.03 0.25
C MET A 2 -11.18 18.54 -0.03
N LYS A 3 -10.38 18.08 -1.00
CA LYS A 3 -10.32 16.66 -1.33
C LYS A 3 -9.22 16.00 -0.50
N VAL A 4 -9.53 14.89 0.17
CA VAL A 4 -8.57 14.05 0.90
C VAL A 4 -8.65 12.63 0.38
N ALA A 5 -7.60 11.83 0.61
CA ALA A 5 -7.63 10.41 0.31
C ALA A 5 -7.47 9.58 1.58
N ILE A 6 -8.03 8.37 1.59
CA ILE A 6 -7.89 7.39 2.65
C ILE A 6 -7.33 6.13 2.00
N ILE A 7 -6.11 5.76 2.36
CA ILE A 7 -5.53 4.47 2.00
C ILE A 7 -5.92 3.52 3.14
N ARG A 8 -6.88 2.65 2.89
CA ARG A 8 -7.33 1.66 3.86
C ARG A 8 -6.29 0.56 4.01
N ALA A 9 -6.16 0.02 5.21
CA ALA A 9 -5.23 -1.08 5.47
C ALA A 9 -5.60 -2.38 4.71
N ASP A 10 -6.88 -2.52 4.32
CA ASP A 10 -7.37 -3.65 3.51
C ASP A 10 -7.09 -3.50 2.00
N GLY A 11 -6.47 -2.40 1.57
CA GLY A 11 -6.01 -2.17 0.20
C GLY A 11 -6.86 -1.18 -0.61
N ASP A 12 -8.02 -0.75 -0.10
CA ASP A 12 -8.89 0.20 -0.79
C ASP A 12 -8.35 1.65 -0.74
N LEU A 13 -8.58 2.42 -1.81
CA LEU A 13 -8.30 3.85 -1.87
C LEU A 13 -9.62 4.59 -2.01
N GLN A 14 -9.93 5.45 -1.04
CA GLN A 14 -11.13 6.26 -1.07
C GLN A 14 -10.78 7.74 -1.11
N TYR A 15 -11.59 8.53 -1.80
CA TYR A 15 -11.51 9.98 -1.76
C TYR A 15 -12.75 10.55 -1.10
N GLU A 16 -12.56 11.58 -0.29
CA GLU A 16 -13.65 12.30 0.36
C GLU A 16 -13.50 13.81 0.12
N ASP A 17 -14.63 14.49 -0.06
CA ASP A 17 -14.72 15.95 -0.07
C ASP A 17 -15.14 16.43 1.33
N VAL A 18 -14.23 17.07 2.04
CA VAL A 18 -14.46 17.57 3.40
C VAL A 18 -14.54 19.10 3.43
N ALA A 19 -15.32 19.66 4.34
CA ALA A 19 -15.37 21.12 4.50
C ALA A 19 -14.06 21.66 5.10
N ARG A 20 -13.50 20.93 6.07
CA ARG A 20 -12.24 21.20 6.78
C ARG A 20 -11.60 19.88 7.22
N ILE A 21 -10.28 19.89 7.39
CA ILE A 21 -9.51 18.76 7.92
C ILE A 21 -9.31 19.03 9.42
N GLU A 22 -10.21 18.50 10.24
CA GLU A 22 -10.16 18.69 11.69
C GLU A 22 -9.51 17.50 12.39
N LEU A 23 -8.91 17.74 13.56
CA LEU A 23 -8.32 16.67 14.38
C LEU A 23 -9.30 15.53 14.67
N ALA A 24 -10.57 15.84 14.95
CA ALA A 24 -11.60 14.84 15.19
C ALA A 24 -11.87 13.95 13.95
N TYR A 25 -11.84 14.54 12.76
CA TYR A 25 -11.95 13.81 11.50
C TYR A 25 -10.77 12.84 11.33
N LEU A 26 -9.53 13.33 11.49
CA LEU A 26 -8.32 12.52 11.35
C LEU A 26 -8.30 11.35 12.34
N ARG A 27 -8.58 11.61 13.62
CA ARG A 27 -8.60 10.58 14.68
C ARG A 27 -9.65 9.51 14.44
N ASN A 28 -10.80 9.88 13.89
CA ASN A 28 -11.84 8.93 13.52
C ASN A 28 -11.36 8.02 12.37
N GLN A 29 -10.81 8.62 11.30
CA GLN A 29 -10.35 7.87 10.13
C GLN A 29 -9.19 6.90 10.43
N VAL A 30 -8.23 7.31 11.26
CA VAL A 30 -7.10 6.44 11.67
C VAL A 30 -7.41 5.56 12.89
N ALA A 31 -8.61 5.70 13.47
CA ALA A 31 -9.07 4.96 14.65
C ALA A 31 -8.16 5.11 15.89
N GLY A 32 -7.67 6.33 16.18
CA GLY A 32 -6.81 6.56 17.34
C GLY A 32 -6.16 7.92 17.38
N HIS A 33 -5.02 7.98 18.06
CA HIS A 33 -4.19 9.18 18.09
C HIS A 33 -3.38 9.30 16.79
N ILE A 34 -3.10 10.53 16.36
CA ILE A 34 -2.53 10.77 15.03
C ILE A 34 -1.03 11.04 15.11
N GLU A 35 -0.29 10.48 14.16
CA GLU A 35 1.07 10.88 13.82
C GLU A 35 1.11 11.40 12.37
N ALA A 36 1.85 12.48 12.15
CA ALA A 36 2.07 13.04 10.83
C ALA A 36 3.38 12.52 10.22
N LEU A 37 3.26 11.80 9.11
CA LEU A 37 4.38 11.33 8.31
C LEU A 37 4.43 12.10 7.00
N ARG A 38 5.38 13.05 6.88
CA ARG A 38 5.55 13.86 5.66
C ARG A 38 6.23 13.04 4.57
N ILE A 39 5.70 13.07 3.36
CA ILE A 39 6.30 12.43 2.19
C ILE A 39 7.24 13.42 1.49
N PRO A 40 8.58 13.23 1.54
CA PRO A 40 9.54 14.19 1.01
C PRO A 40 9.31 14.54 -0.46
N GLY A 41 9.44 15.82 -0.82
CA GLY A 41 9.37 16.29 -2.20
C GLY A 41 7.98 16.36 -2.84
N THR A 42 6.92 15.93 -2.15
CA THR A 42 5.55 15.87 -2.72
C THR A 42 4.60 16.92 -2.14
N GLY A 43 4.94 17.47 -0.97
CA GLY A 43 4.03 18.31 -0.19
C GLY A 43 2.85 17.55 0.41
N ILE A 44 2.86 16.22 0.38
CA ILE A 44 1.82 15.36 0.97
C ILE A 44 2.18 15.00 2.41
N THR A 45 1.17 14.96 3.27
CA THR A 45 1.28 14.43 4.63
C THR A 45 0.36 13.23 4.78
N PHE A 46 0.89 12.16 5.36
CA PHE A 46 0.12 11.00 5.80
C PHE A 46 -0.17 11.16 7.29
N TYR A 47 -1.45 11.07 7.67
CA TYR A 47 -1.85 10.90 9.05
C TYR A 47 -2.18 9.43 9.29
N LEU A 48 -1.52 8.82 10.26
CA LEU A 48 -1.69 7.43 10.66
C LEU A 48 -1.90 7.34 12.18
N ASN A 49 -2.26 6.15 12.66
CA ASN A 49 -2.42 5.91 14.09
C ASN A 49 -1.06 5.74 14.79
N GLU A 50 -0.71 6.64 15.72
CA GLU A 50 0.59 6.59 16.43
C GLU A 50 0.74 5.31 17.28
N ASP A 51 -0.37 4.82 17.83
CA ASP A 51 -0.40 3.62 18.67
C ASP A 51 -0.64 2.34 17.86
N GLY A 52 -0.79 2.45 16.54
CA GLY A 52 -1.31 1.37 15.70
C GLY A 52 -0.50 0.06 15.80
N LYS A 53 0.83 0.16 15.95
CA LYS A 53 1.70 -1.02 16.11
C LYS A 53 1.50 -1.70 17.47
N LEU A 54 1.34 -0.91 18.53
CA LEU A 54 1.05 -1.40 19.88
C LEU A 54 -0.33 -2.06 19.96
N LEU A 55 -1.29 -1.52 19.20
CA LEU A 55 -2.66 -2.04 19.10
C LEU A 55 -2.79 -3.23 18.13
N GLY A 56 -1.73 -3.61 17.41
CA GLY A 56 -1.76 -4.72 16.47
C GLY A 56 -2.63 -4.47 15.23
N LEU A 57 -2.74 -3.22 14.77
CA LEU A 57 -3.47 -2.88 13.55
C LEU A 57 -2.84 -3.54 12.32
N PRO A 58 -3.64 -3.88 11.29
CA PRO A 58 -3.13 -4.52 10.07
C PRO A 58 -2.12 -3.61 9.34
N VAL A 59 -1.10 -4.22 8.75
CA VAL A 59 -0.13 -3.49 7.91
C VAL A 59 -0.82 -2.92 6.69
N ASN A 60 -0.62 -1.63 6.46
CA ASN A 60 -1.06 -0.96 5.25
C ASN A 60 0.05 -1.05 4.20
N ALA A 61 0.01 -2.12 3.40
CA ALA A 61 1.07 -2.43 2.44
C ALA A 61 1.31 -1.29 1.45
N ARG A 62 0.24 -0.70 0.91
CA ARG A 62 0.29 0.41 -0.06
C ARG A 62 0.91 1.66 0.55
N ALA A 63 0.42 2.11 1.72
CA ALA A 63 1.00 3.28 2.39
C ALA A 63 2.46 3.05 2.80
N THR A 64 2.79 1.83 3.25
CA THR A 64 4.17 1.44 3.60
C THR A 64 5.10 1.51 2.38
N ALA A 65 4.67 0.97 1.23
CA ALA A 65 5.45 1.00 0.00
C ALA A 65 5.73 2.42 -0.45
N ILE A 66 4.71 3.29 -0.47
CA ILE A 66 4.87 4.71 -0.81
C ILE A 66 5.84 5.39 0.14
N ALA A 67 5.66 5.24 1.46
CA ALA A 67 6.50 5.88 2.46
C ALA A 67 7.98 5.44 2.32
N ARG A 68 8.25 4.16 2.08
CA ARG A 68 9.61 3.63 1.89
C ARG A 68 10.23 4.10 0.57
N ARG A 69 9.51 4.02 -0.56
CA ARG A 69 9.98 4.51 -1.87
C ARG A 69 10.40 5.98 -1.81
N ASN A 70 9.63 6.78 -1.06
CA ASN A 70 9.87 8.21 -0.90
C ASN A 70 10.78 8.52 0.30
N ARG A 71 11.40 7.51 0.93
CA ARG A 71 12.34 7.65 2.06
C ARG A 71 11.76 8.38 3.28
N ALA A 72 10.43 8.36 3.43
CA ALA A 72 9.75 8.85 4.62
C ALA A 72 9.84 7.83 5.77
N LEU A 73 10.03 6.56 5.46
CA LEU A 73 10.03 5.45 6.42
C LEU A 73 11.20 4.49 6.17
N SER A 74 11.77 3.94 7.24
CA SER A 74 12.79 2.88 7.16
C SER A 74 12.27 1.63 6.45
N PHE A 75 13.15 0.92 5.72
CA PHE A 75 12.82 -0.37 5.11
C PHE A 75 12.49 -1.48 6.14
N THR A 76 12.88 -1.30 7.40
CA THR A 76 12.56 -2.22 8.49
C THR A 76 11.26 -1.87 9.21
N ASP A 77 10.60 -0.78 8.84
CA ASP A 77 9.43 -0.26 9.55
C ASP A 77 8.20 -0.21 8.65
N ALA A 78 7.00 -0.28 9.22
CA ALA A 78 5.75 -0.38 8.48
C ALA A 78 4.72 0.65 8.96
N VAL A 79 3.90 1.11 8.02
CA VAL A 79 2.66 1.85 8.33
C VAL A 79 1.57 0.82 8.61
N VAL A 80 0.82 1.02 9.69
CA VAL A 80 -0.28 0.14 10.10
C VAL A 80 -1.57 0.94 10.27
N GLY A 81 -2.70 0.29 10.01
CA GLY A 81 -4.02 0.93 10.02
C GLY A 81 -4.29 1.82 8.80
N ASN A 82 -5.42 2.51 8.82
CA ASN A 82 -5.78 3.44 7.77
C ASN A 82 -4.88 4.67 7.79
N VAL A 83 -4.67 5.25 6.62
CA VAL A 83 -3.91 6.49 6.45
C VAL A 83 -4.79 7.53 5.77
N VAL A 84 -4.88 8.71 6.37
CA VAL A 84 -5.45 9.90 5.71
C VAL A 84 -4.34 10.65 5.01
N VAL A 85 -4.56 11.01 3.75
CA VAL A 85 -3.61 11.70 2.88
C VAL A 85 -4.13 13.09 2.59
N VAL A 86 -3.33 14.10 2.92
CA VAL A 86 -3.67 15.52 2.75
C VAL A 86 -2.57 16.27 1.99
N GLY A 87 -2.92 17.47 1.52
CA GLY A 87 -2.00 18.40 0.88
C GLY A 87 -1.04 19.08 1.89
N PRO A 88 -0.27 20.08 1.45
CA PRO A 88 0.68 20.76 2.32
C PRO A 88 -0.06 21.62 3.35
N ALA A 89 0.53 21.79 4.53
CA ALA A 89 0.05 22.82 5.44
C ALA A 89 0.22 24.21 4.82
N ASP A 90 -0.76 25.10 5.04
CA ASP A 90 -0.70 26.47 4.57
C ASP A 90 0.21 27.34 5.47
N LYS A 91 0.24 28.66 5.20
CA LYS A 91 1.08 29.61 5.96
C LYS A 91 0.68 29.76 7.44
N HIS A 92 -0.50 29.29 7.83
CA HIS A 92 -1.00 29.28 9.19
C HIS A 92 -0.77 27.93 9.88
N GLY A 93 -0.29 26.92 9.14
CA GLY A 93 -0.09 25.58 9.64
C GLY A 93 -1.34 24.70 9.52
N ASP A 94 -2.39 25.17 8.84
CA ASP A 94 -3.61 24.41 8.62
C ASP A 94 -3.44 23.45 7.44
N ASP A 95 -3.90 22.21 7.58
CA ASP A 95 -3.88 21.22 6.48
C ASP A 95 -4.74 21.68 5.30
N THR A 96 -4.27 21.40 4.09
CA THR A 96 -5.02 21.67 2.85
C THR A 96 -5.44 20.39 2.16
N GLY A 97 -6.43 20.49 1.28
CA GLY A 97 -6.80 19.37 0.40
C GLY A 97 -5.73 19.05 -0.64
N LEU A 98 -5.78 17.84 -1.17
CA LEU A 98 -4.91 17.38 -2.25
C LEU A 98 -5.15 18.19 -3.52
N SER A 99 -4.06 18.66 -4.14
CA SER A 99 -4.11 19.20 -5.49
C SER A 99 -4.34 18.10 -6.53
N ARG A 100 -4.76 18.48 -7.74
CA ARG A 100 -4.90 17.52 -8.85
C ARG A 100 -3.59 16.79 -9.16
N GLU A 101 -2.47 17.50 -9.08
CA GLU A 101 -1.14 16.93 -9.33
C GLU A 101 -0.79 15.88 -8.27
N GLN A 102 -1.11 16.15 -7.00
CA GLN A 102 -0.90 15.21 -5.90
C GLN A 102 -1.79 13.98 -6.00
N ILE A 103 -3.04 14.14 -6.44
CA ILE A 103 -3.95 13.01 -6.72
C ILE A 103 -3.36 12.11 -7.81
N VAL A 104 -2.96 12.70 -8.94
CA VAL A 104 -2.36 11.94 -10.06
C VAL A 104 -1.06 11.27 -9.63
N TRP A 105 -0.25 11.93 -8.80
CA TRP A 105 0.96 11.33 -8.23
C TRP A 105 0.62 10.14 -7.34
N LEU A 106 -0.36 10.27 -6.44
CA LEU A 106 -0.78 9.21 -5.52
C LEU A 106 -1.29 7.98 -6.28
N GLU A 107 -2.16 8.18 -7.28
CA GLU A 107 -2.68 7.10 -8.13
C GLU A 107 -1.54 6.37 -8.86
N LYS A 108 -0.56 7.11 -9.40
CA LYS A 108 0.61 6.51 -10.04
C LYS A 108 1.42 5.67 -9.07
N GLU A 109 1.73 6.20 -7.90
CA GLU A 109 2.48 5.47 -6.87
C GLU A 109 1.76 4.18 -6.44
N LEU A 110 0.43 4.21 -6.35
CA LEU A 110 -0.39 3.04 -5.99
C LEU A 110 -0.49 2.01 -7.11
N SER A 111 -0.39 2.44 -8.38
CA SER A 111 -0.36 1.54 -9.54
C SER A 111 0.98 0.84 -9.73
N VAL A 112 2.08 1.41 -9.21
CA VAL A 112 3.39 0.74 -9.23
C VAL A 112 3.33 -0.57 -8.47
N ASP A 113 2.62 -0.62 -7.34
CA ASP A 113 2.48 -1.85 -6.55
C ASP A 113 1.74 -2.95 -7.33
N GLU A 114 0.65 -2.59 -8.03
CA GLU A 114 -0.12 -3.50 -8.87
C GLU A 114 0.71 -4.05 -10.04
N ILE A 115 1.52 -3.18 -10.67
CA ILE A 115 2.42 -3.58 -11.76
C ILE A 115 3.54 -4.48 -11.25
N MET A 116 4.16 -4.14 -10.11
CA MET A 116 5.25 -4.95 -9.53
C MET A 116 4.74 -6.32 -9.07
N GLU A 117 3.51 -6.40 -8.58
CA GLU A 117 2.85 -7.67 -8.27
C GLU A 117 2.59 -8.50 -9.54
N LEU A 118 2.05 -7.87 -10.60
CA LEU A 118 1.78 -8.53 -11.88
C LEU A 118 3.06 -9.03 -12.57
N LEU A 119 4.16 -8.27 -12.46
CA LEU A 119 5.45 -8.60 -13.06
C LEU A 119 6.31 -9.52 -12.17
N SER A 120 5.87 -9.84 -10.95
CA SER A 120 6.56 -10.79 -10.08
C SER A 120 6.44 -12.20 -10.68
N PRO A 121 7.55 -12.85 -11.09
CA PRO A 121 7.49 -14.13 -11.81
C PRO A 121 6.83 -15.26 -11.00
N ASP A 122 6.87 -15.16 -9.67
CA ASP A 122 6.13 -16.00 -8.73
C ASP A 122 6.29 -15.41 -7.30
N PRO A 123 5.32 -14.65 -6.75
CA PRO A 123 5.48 -14.09 -5.41
C PRO A 123 5.33 -15.12 -4.28
N TRP A 124 4.82 -16.34 -4.55
CA TRP A 124 4.61 -17.40 -3.53
C TRP A 124 4.67 -18.86 -4.03
N GLY A 125 5.48 -19.20 -5.04
CA GLY A 125 5.94 -20.58 -5.26
C GLY A 125 4.86 -21.67 -5.33
N GLN A 126 3.72 -21.49 -6.00
CA GLN A 126 2.67 -22.53 -6.10
C GLN A 126 2.62 -23.26 -7.46
N ALA A 127 3.66 -23.16 -8.28
CA ALA A 127 3.80 -23.96 -9.49
C ALA A 127 4.53 -25.32 -9.29
N ALA A 128 4.77 -25.76 -8.05
CA ALA A 128 5.40 -27.06 -7.75
C ALA A 128 4.47 -28.01 -6.97
N ALA A 129 3.29 -28.29 -7.52
CA ALA A 129 2.53 -29.50 -7.18
C ALA A 129 1.68 -29.94 -8.38
N ARG A 130 2.31 -30.24 -9.51
CA ARG A 130 1.69 -31.17 -10.46
C ARG A 130 1.75 -32.56 -9.81
N PRO A 131 0.64 -33.30 -9.68
CA PRO A 131 0.73 -34.68 -9.23
C PRO A 131 1.66 -35.43 -10.18
N ALA A 132 2.57 -36.23 -9.62
CA ALA A 132 3.40 -37.12 -10.41
C ALA A 132 2.47 -37.93 -11.32
N GLY A 133 2.59 -37.74 -12.64
CA GLY A 133 1.93 -38.60 -13.61
C GLY A 133 2.37 -40.05 -13.35
N PRO A 134 1.50 -41.03 -13.66
CA PRO A 134 1.84 -42.43 -13.43
C PRO A 134 3.14 -42.77 -14.19
N PRO A 135 3.98 -43.66 -13.64
CA PRO A 135 5.24 -44.03 -14.30
C PRO A 135 4.93 -44.60 -15.69
N GLU A 136 5.58 -44.04 -16.70
CA GLU A 136 5.52 -44.56 -18.07
C GLU A 136 5.99 -46.01 -18.05
N SER A 137 5.13 -46.92 -18.49
CA SER A 137 5.47 -48.30 -18.71
C SER A 137 6.56 -48.37 -19.77
N ARG A 138 7.75 -48.87 -19.40
CA ARG A 138 8.73 -49.35 -20.38
C ARG A 138 8.07 -50.46 -21.18
N GLY A 139 7.72 -50.15 -22.43
CA GLY A 139 7.55 -51.16 -23.46
C GLY A 139 8.94 -51.68 -23.80
N ASP A 140 9.21 -52.91 -23.42
CA ASP A 140 10.30 -53.68 -23.99
C ASP A 140 9.83 -54.14 -25.37
N ASP A 141 10.12 -53.34 -26.39
CA ASP A 141 9.99 -53.77 -27.78
C ASP A 141 11.19 -54.64 -28.13
N GLU A 142 10.86 -55.84 -28.59
CA GLU A 142 11.73 -56.84 -29.18
C GLU A 142 12.60 -56.23 -30.29
N GLU A 143 13.92 -56.29 -30.15
CA GLU A 143 14.83 -56.32 -31.30
C GLU A 143 15.19 -57.78 -31.60
N ALA A 144 14.55 -58.30 -32.64
CA ALA A 144 15.06 -59.40 -33.43
C ALA A 144 16.11 -58.86 -34.40
N ASP A 145 17.35 -59.37 -34.34
CA ASP A 145 18.14 -59.67 -35.54
C ASP A 145 19.40 -60.49 -35.20
N GLY A 146 19.64 -61.56 -35.98
CA GLY A 146 20.96 -62.22 -36.12
C GLY A 146 21.14 -63.60 -35.51
#